data_AF-A0A926Z3F9-F1
#
_entry.id   AF-A0A926Z3F9-F1
#
_cell.length_a   1.000
_cell.length_b   1.000
_cell.length_c   1.000
_cell.angle_alpha   90.00
_cell.angle_beta   90.00
_cell.angle_gamma   90.00
#
_symmetry.space_group_name_H-M   'P 1'
#
loop_
_entity.id
_entity.type
_entity.pdbx_description
1 polymer ?
#
loop_
_entity_poly.entity_id
_entity_poly.type
_entity_poly.pdbx_seq_one_letter_code
_entity_poly.pdbx_strand_id
1 'polypeptide(L)' 'MIEKYFPPYSEYKDSGVEWLGNIPQHWDAYQLKRISDINYGLAIELDRTEIEGTFIISLPNVTKEGQLLL' A
#
# COMPACT_ATOMS: atom_id res chain seq x y z
N MET A 1 -17.37 10.57 18.39
CA MET A 1 -16.50 10.37 17.21
C MET A 1 -15.46 11.48 17.21
N ILE A 2 -14.18 11.17 17.04
CA ILE A 2 -13.12 12.18 16.90
C ILE A 2 -12.83 12.25 15.40
N GLU A 3 -13.15 13.37 14.76
CA GLU A 3 -12.73 13.62 13.38
C GLU A 3 -11.21 13.80 13.35
N LYS A 4 -10.53 12.98 12.55
CA LYS A 4 -9.08 13.03 12.43
C LYS A 4 -8.72 14.22 11.54
N TYR A 5 -8.33 15.33 12.17
CA TYR A 5 -7.87 16.53 11.48
C TYR A 5 -6.40 16.39 11.06
N PHE A 6 -6.13 16.57 9.77
CA PHE A 6 -4.77 16.64 9.24
C PHE A 6 -4.53 18.05 8.68
N PRO A 7 -3.52 18.78 9.16
CA PRO A 7 -3.23 20.12 8.65
C PRO A 7 -2.76 20.04 7.19
N PRO A 8 -3.05 21.06 6.37
CA PRO A 8 -2.51 21.14 5.01
C PRO A 8 -0.99 21.32 5.05
N TYR A 9 -0.32 20.91 3.97
CA TYR A 9 1.10 21.18 3.79
C TYR A 9 1.33 22.66 3.45
N SER A 10 2.53 23.18 3.71
CA SER A 10 2.87 24.58 3.46
C SER A 10 2.88 24.94 1.97
N GLU A 11 3.26 24.00 1.11
CA GLU A 11 3.44 24.21 -0.32
C GLU A 11 3.03 22.98 -1.14
N TYR A 12 2.57 23.22 -2.36
CA TYR A 12 2.10 22.21 -3.30
C TYR A 12 2.62 22.49 -4.72
N LYS A 13 2.78 21.42 -5.49
CA LYS A 13 3.09 21.44 -6.92
C LYS A 13 2.08 20.63 -7.72
N ASP A 14 1.95 20.95 -9.01
CA ASP A 14 1.20 20.13 -9.96
C ASP A 14 1.86 18.74 -10.08
N SER A 15 1.07 17.67 -9.98
CA SER A 15 1.59 16.29 -10.04
C SER A 15 1.92 15.82 -11.46
N GLY A 16 1.46 16.53 -12.51
CA GLY A 16 1.47 16.05 -13.89
C GLY A 16 0.47 14.93 -14.18
N VAL A 17 -0.41 14.59 -13.22
CA VAL A 17 -1.44 13.55 -13.34
C VAL A 17 -2.82 14.16 -13.13
N GLU A 18 -3.61 14.23 -14.21
CA GLU A 18 -4.88 14.98 -14.27
C GLU A 18 -5.84 14.66 -13.11
N TRP A 19 -6.05 13.37 -12.81
CA TRP A 19 -6.98 12.94 -11.76
C TRP A 19 -6.46 13.18 -10.33
N LEU A 20 -5.15 13.40 -10.16
CA LEU A 20 -4.51 13.56 -8.85
C LEU A 20 -4.40 15.05 -8.44
N GLY A 21 -4.23 15.94 -9.41
CA GLY A 21 -4.10 17.38 -9.16
C GLY A 21 -2.80 17.75 -8.45
N ASN A 22 -2.90 18.58 -7.41
CA ASN A 22 -1.74 19.10 -6.68
C ASN A 22 -1.28 18.17 -5.55
N ILE A 23 0.04 18.01 -5.42
CA ILE A 23 0.69 17.19 -4.37
C ILE A 23 1.65 18.05 -3.54
N PRO A 24 2.02 17.62 -2.32
CA PRO A 24 2.95 18.38 -1.48
C PRO A 24 4.28 18.62 -2.20
N GLN A 25 4.85 19.81 -2.03
CA GLN A 25 6.06 20.24 -2.76
C GLN A 25 7.23 19.26 -2.64
N HIS A 26 7.41 18.68 -1.45
CA HIS A 26 8.50 17.77 -1.11
C HIS A 26 8.27 16.32 -1.54
N TRP A 27 7.11 15.97 -2.10
CA TRP A 27 6.84 14.61 -2.58
C TRP A 27 7.41 14.40 -3.97
N ASP A 28 8.03 13.25 -4.19
CA ASP A 28 8.36 12.80 -5.54
C ASP A 28 7.21 11.95 -6.12
N ALA A 29 7.06 11.98 -7.45
CA ALA A 29 6.09 11.17 -8.16
C ALA A 29 6.82 10.19 -9.11
N TYR A 30 6.64 8.89 -8.86
CA TYR A 30 7.25 7.83 -9.67
C TYR A 30 6.18 6.84 -10.16
N GLN A 31 6.42 6.27 -11.34
CA GLN A 31 5.63 5.12 -11.79
C GLN A 31 6.02 3.89 -10.96
N LEU A 32 5.03 3.23 -10.33
CA LEU A 32 5.26 2.10 -9.41
C LEU A 32 6.18 1.03 -9.99
N LYS A 33 5.99 0.66 -11.27
CA LYS A 33 6.84 -0.31 -11.99
C LYS A 33 8.35 0.01 -12.02
N ARG A 34 8.74 1.25 -11.72
CA ARG A 34 10.15 1.70 -11.71
C ARG A 34 10.79 1.64 -10.32
N ILE A 35 9.98 1.48 -9.27
CA ILE A 35 10.43 1.57 -7.87
C ILE A 35 10.06 0.33 -7.04
N SER A 36 9.39 -0.65 -7.64
CA SER A 36 8.96 -1.86 -6.94
C SER A 36 9.09 -3.09 -7.81
N ASP A 37 9.51 -4.20 -7.21
CA ASP A 37 9.40 -5.53 -7.78
C ASP A 37 8.05 -6.15 -7.42
N ILE A 38 7.16 -6.26 -8.41
CA ILE A 38 5.81 -6.81 -8.21
C ILE A 38 5.79 -8.23 -8.77
N ASN A 39 5.69 -9.22 -7.88
CA ASN A 39 5.47 -10.61 -8.26
C ASN A 39 3.97 -10.93 -8.19
N TYR A 40 3.34 -11.12 -9.35
CA TYR A 40 1.93 -11.51 -9.44
C TYR A 40 1.79 -13.00 -9.14
N GLY A 41 1.21 -13.33 -7.98
CA GLY A 41 1.01 -14.70 -7.54
C GLY A 41 2.26 -15.27 -6.88
N LEU A 42 2.15 -15.59 -5.60
CA LEU A 42 3.15 -16.43 -4.94
C LEU A 42 2.95 -17.85 -5.48
N ALA A 43 3.69 -18.22 -6.52
CA ALA A 43 4.05 -19.63 -6.73
C ALA A 43 5.15 -19.99 -5.73
N ILE A 44 4.92 -19.70 -4.44
CA ILE A 44 5.77 -20.22 -3.38
C ILE A 44 5.23 -21.62 -3.10
N GLU A 45 6.04 -22.64 -3.36
CA GLU A 45 5.89 -23.91 -2.65
C GLU A 45 6.11 -23.60 -1.18
N LEU A 46 5.01 -23.39 -0.46
CA LEU A 46 5.05 -23.24 0.97
C LEU A 46 5.46 -24.60 1.53
N ASP A 47 6.69 -24.71 2.01
CA ASP A 47 7.06 -25.84 2.83
C ASP A 47 6.25 -25.74 4.13
N ARG A 48 5.22 -26.58 4.24
CA ARG A 48 4.29 -26.60 5.37
C ARG A 48 4.87 -27.32 6.59
N THR A 49 6.14 -27.72 6.55
CA THR A 49 6.78 -28.48 7.62
C THR A 49 7.48 -27.61 8.67
N GLU A 50 7.66 -26.30 8.41
CA GLU A 50 8.19 -25.35 9.39
C GLU A 50 7.08 -24.77 10.26
N ILE A 51 7.30 -24.80 11.57
CA ILE A 51 6.34 -24.37 12.61
C ILE A 51 6.51 -22.86 12.91
N GLU A 52 7.58 -22.23 12.40
CA GLU A 52 7.84 -20.80 12.47
C GLU A 52 7.73 -20.20 11.07
N GLY A 53 6.48 -19.99 10.61
CA GLY A 53 6.18 -19.58 9.24
C GLY A 53 6.04 -18.07 9.06
N THR A 54 6.20 -17.61 7.81
CA THR A 54 5.84 -16.25 7.41
C THR A 54 4.31 -16.11 7.37
N PHE A 55 3.75 -15.09 8.04
CA PHE A 55 2.31 -14.79 7.96
C PHE A 55 1.92 -14.44 6.52
N ILE A 56 1.04 -15.25 5.94
CA ILE A 56 0.51 -15.01 4.60
C ILE A 56 -0.79 -14.23 4.73
N ILE A 57 -0.77 -12.99 4.24
CA ILE A 57 -1.99 -12.21 4.07
C ILE A 57 -2.59 -12.60 2.73
N SER A 58 -3.64 -13.44 2.77
CA SER A 58 -4.40 -13.85 1.60
C SER A 58 -5.75 -13.16 1.57
N LEU A 59 -6.40 -13.07 0.40
CA LEU A 59 -7.75 -12.49 0.29
C LEU A 59 -8.76 -13.11 1.29
N PRO A 60 -8.77 -14.44 1.53
CA PRO A 60 -9.56 -15.03 2.61
C PRO A 60 -9.34 -14.46 4.02
N ASN A 61 -8.15 -13.92 4.31
CA ASN A 61 -7.77 -13.41 5.63
C ASN A 61 -7.97 -11.90 5.78
N VAL A 62 -8.53 -11.21 4.78
CA VAL A 62 -8.77 -9.76 4.82
C VAL A 62 -10.27 -9.49 4.65
N THR A 63 -10.89 -8.83 5.63
CA THR A 63 -12.30 -8.42 5.53
C THR A 63 -12.45 -7.25 4.55
N LYS A 64 -13.68 -6.98 4.12
CA LYS A 64 -13.98 -5.84 3.22
C LYS A 64 -13.65 -4.48 3.87
N GLU A 65 -13.60 -4.45 5.18
CA GLU A 65 -13.29 -3.30 6.03
C GLU A 65 -11.77 -3.17 6.27
N GLY A 66 -10.95 -4.04 5.69
CA GLY A 66 -9.49 -4.01 5.79
C GLY A 66 -8.95 -4.59 7.10
N GLN A 67 -9.74 -5.38 7.82
CA GLN A 67 -9.29 -6.06 9.04
C GLN A 67 -8.69 -7.44 8.71
N LEU A 68 -7.65 -7.83 9.44
CA LEU A 68 -7.07 -9.18 9.31
C LEU A 68 -7.83 -10.17 10.19
N LEU A 69 -8.22 -11.30 9.61
CA LEU A 69 -8.71 -12.47 10.31
C LEU A 69 -7.50 -13.33 10.71
N LEU A 70 -6.99 -13.09 11.93
CA LEU A 70 -5.90 -13.85 12.55
C LEU A 70 -6.44 -14.99 13.41
#